data_AF-A0A1C6D8P3-F1
#
_entry.id   AF-A0A1C6D8P3-F1
#
_cell.length_a   1.000
_cell.length_b   1.000
_cell.length_c   1.000
_cell.angle_alpha   90.00
_cell.angle_beta   90.00
_cell.angle_gamma   90.00
#
_symmetry.space_group_name_H-M   'P 1'
#
loop_
_entity.id
_entity.type
_entity.pdbx_description
1 polymer ?
#
loop_
_entity_poly.entity_id
_entity_poly.type
_entity_poly.pdbx_seq_one_letter_code
_entity_poly.pdbx_strand_id
1 'polypeptide(L)'
;MITIDNRLKVCADMVSGNGIVCDVGTDHAYLPAYLIENNICDYAIASDINEGPLKFAQQTIIKYHIEDKIRLLKSDGLKNIPSENVSDVVIAGMGGETIAEIISGTQWLKSGVNLVLQPMTRAGYLRKWLYNNGFEIAEEKAVIQDRFIYTAIRAFYSGYKFNIGKVTEIAGRINIETDAGMKYCQNQLSKINNIAMGLSKAGKTEDSQEYQRIAERLTIMMEGKMNLVSEIYTYIDSFAPFSTQEKWDNSGLLTGSMNKKVSKVLVTLDITNEVADEAAEIGAELIIAHHPVIFKPLYSLSENEPSCKLLKSGISAICIHTPYDVAEGGMSDILMNLVGFEKSEGILEITGQRNKSYGFGTIGVASQEYQVDELAKKLKNVLGCTVVRYTDGGKPIKKAAFCTGSGGNLIEAALNQGADAYITSEVKHDQWLLAKQRGISVFDCGHFHTENIGMIRLCKMLAADFSNIEFVMSEVNKDPVKYVL
;
A
#
# COMPACT_ATOMS: atom_id res chain seq x y z
N MET A 1 -32.38 -0.17 24.99
CA MET A 1 -31.01 0.01 24.46
C MET A 1 -30.53 -1.35 24.01
N ILE A 2 -30.20 -1.46 22.73
CA ILE A 2 -29.68 -2.69 22.15
C ILE A 2 -28.27 -2.98 22.67
N THR A 3 -28.01 -4.23 23.05
CA THR A 3 -26.69 -4.69 23.49
C THR A 3 -26.12 -5.60 22.41
N ILE A 4 -24.88 -5.36 22.01
CA ILE A 4 -24.13 -6.18 21.06
C ILE A 4 -22.91 -6.80 21.73
N ASP A 5 -22.40 -7.90 21.16
CA ASP A 5 -21.19 -8.55 21.67
C ASP A 5 -19.94 -7.68 21.45
N ASN A 6 -18.82 -8.05 22.07
CA ASN A 6 -17.58 -7.28 21.94
C ASN A 6 -17.07 -7.25 20.50
N ARG A 7 -17.36 -8.28 19.70
CA ARG A 7 -16.93 -8.40 18.31
C ARG A 7 -17.64 -7.37 17.43
N LEU A 8 -18.95 -7.22 17.57
CA LEU A 8 -19.72 -6.21 16.86
C LEU A 8 -19.41 -4.82 17.40
N LYS A 9 -19.15 -4.69 18.70
CA LYS A 9 -18.78 -3.40 19.31
C LYS A 9 -17.48 -2.84 18.71
N VAL A 10 -16.44 -3.66 18.57
CA VAL A 10 -15.20 -3.21 17.93
C VAL A 10 -15.39 -2.82 16.46
N CYS A 11 -16.33 -3.47 15.75
CA CYS A 11 -16.67 -3.07 14.38
C CYS A 11 -17.42 -1.73 14.36
N ALA A 12 -18.37 -1.53 15.26
CA ALA A 12 -19.12 -0.27 15.39
C ALA A 12 -18.19 0.91 15.67
N ASP A 13 -17.15 0.72 16.49
CA ASP A 13 -16.17 1.76 16.82
C ASP A 13 -15.25 2.13 15.63
N MET A 14 -15.25 1.34 14.54
CA MET A 14 -14.47 1.59 13.32
C MET A 14 -15.30 2.20 12.17
N VAL A 15 -16.62 2.34 12.35
CA VAL A 15 -17.53 2.95 11.38
C VAL A 15 -17.37 4.47 11.39
N SER A 16 -17.36 5.09 10.21
CA SER A 16 -17.28 6.55 10.08
C SER A 16 -18.61 7.24 10.32
N GLY A 17 -19.71 6.65 9.82
CA GLY A 17 -21.06 7.17 10.02
C GLY A 17 -21.46 8.34 9.12
N ASN A 18 -20.58 8.77 8.20
CA ASN A 18 -20.77 9.98 7.38
C ASN A 18 -21.79 9.83 6.23
N GLY A 19 -22.42 8.67 6.11
CA GLY A 19 -23.35 8.32 5.04
C GLY A 19 -24.11 7.04 5.38
N ILE A 20 -24.41 6.24 4.36
CA ILE A 20 -25.07 4.95 4.55
C ILE A 20 -24.05 3.91 5.00
N VAL A 21 -24.38 3.22 6.09
CA VAL A 21 -23.62 2.05 6.55
C VAL A 21 -24.27 0.78 6.02
N CYS A 22 -23.53 -0.03 5.27
CA CYS A 22 -23.99 -1.31 4.78
C CYS A 22 -23.44 -2.46 5.64
N ASP A 23 -24.32 -3.17 6.35
CA ASP A 23 -24.00 -4.40 7.09
C ASP A 23 -24.28 -5.63 6.21
N VAL A 24 -23.22 -6.36 5.85
CA VAL A 24 -23.26 -7.53 4.96
C VAL A 24 -23.19 -8.81 5.79
N GLY A 25 -24.19 -9.68 5.61
CA GLY A 25 -24.35 -10.88 6.43
C GLY A 25 -24.95 -10.53 7.80
N THR A 26 -25.95 -9.64 7.80
CA THR A 26 -26.47 -8.97 9.00
C THR A 26 -27.06 -9.90 10.06
N ASP A 27 -27.47 -11.11 9.66
CA ASP A 27 -28.16 -12.12 10.45
C ASP A 27 -29.44 -11.58 11.15
N HIS A 28 -29.26 -10.90 12.28
CA HIS A 28 -30.32 -10.32 13.11
C HIS A 28 -30.40 -8.78 13.07
N ALA A 29 -29.57 -8.09 12.27
CA ALA A 29 -29.48 -6.63 12.24
C ALA A 29 -29.11 -5.97 13.57
N TYR A 30 -28.39 -6.68 14.43
CA TYR A 30 -27.98 -6.11 15.72
C TYR A 30 -26.96 -4.98 15.58
N LEU A 31 -25.99 -5.12 14.66
CA LEU A 31 -25.02 -4.05 14.40
C LEU A 31 -25.69 -2.77 13.87
N PRO A 32 -26.44 -2.79 12.76
CA PRO A 32 -27.06 -1.57 12.22
C PRO A 32 -28.07 -0.97 13.21
N ALA A 33 -28.83 -1.79 13.95
CA ALA A 33 -29.69 -1.29 15.01
C ALA A 33 -28.91 -0.59 16.13
N TYR A 34 -27.75 -1.13 16.53
CA TYR A 34 -26.87 -0.47 17.50
C TYR A 34 -26.30 0.85 16.98
N LEU A 35 -25.91 0.92 15.72
CA LEU A 35 -25.40 2.16 15.11
C LEU A 35 -26.46 3.27 15.13
N ILE A 36 -27.70 2.96 14.75
CA ILE A 36 -28.82 3.93 14.76
C ILE A 36 -29.14 4.39 16.19
N GLU A 37 -29.31 3.46 17.14
CA GLU A 37 -29.68 3.78 18.53
C GLU A 37 -28.63 4.63 19.26
N ASN A 38 -27.36 4.55 18.83
CA ASN A 38 -26.26 5.33 19.40
C ASN A 38 -25.88 6.55 18.57
N ASN A 39 -26.67 6.91 17.54
CA ASN A 39 -26.40 8.03 16.62
C ASN A 39 -25.00 7.95 15.98
N ILE A 40 -24.54 6.74 15.67
CA ILE A 40 -23.28 6.52 14.94
C ILE A 40 -23.51 6.70 13.44
N CYS A 41 -24.69 6.34 12.92
CA CYS A 41 -25.12 6.69 11.57
C CYS A 41 -26.61 7.04 11.55
N ASP A 42 -27.03 7.74 10.49
CA ASP A 42 -28.43 8.13 10.29
C ASP A 42 -29.24 7.07 9.54
N TYR A 43 -28.58 6.29 8.69
CA TYR A 43 -29.22 5.29 7.83
C TYR A 43 -28.31 4.07 7.63
N ALA A 44 -28.92 2.89 7.58
CA ALA A 44 -28.21 1.65 7.32
C ALA A 44 -28.92 0.74 6.31
N ILE A 45 -28.13 -0.02 5.56
CA ILE A 45 -28.60 -1.17 4.78
C ILE A 45 -28.17 -2.41 5.52
N ALA A 46 -29.11 -3.28 5.87
CA ALA A 46 -28.86 -4.56 6.49
C ALA A 46 -29.17 -5.66 5.47
N SER A 47 -28.13 -6.39 5.07
CA SER A 47 -28.21 -7.33 3.95
C SER A 47 -27.80 -8.75 4.30
N ASP A 48 -28.48 -9.71 3.66
CA ASP A 48 -28.14 -11.13 3.76
C ASP A 48 -28.51 -11.85 2.45
N ILE A 49 -27.85 -12.96 2.17
CA ILE A 49 -28.17 -13.81 1.01
C ILE A 49 -29.46 -14.60 1.23
N ASN A 50 -29.81 -14.88 2.49
CA ASN A 50 -30.93 -15.72 2.90
C ASN A 50 -32.11 -14.90 3.44
N GLU A 51 -33.33 -15.34 3.15
CA GLU A 51 -34.55 -14.70 3.67
C GLU A 51 -34.80 -14.96 5.15
N GLY A 52 -34.29 -16.08 5.69
CA GLY A 52 -34.43 -16.41 7.11
C GLY A 52 -33.84 -15.34 8.03
N PRO A 53 -32.53 -15.05 7.92
CA PRO A 53 -31.87 -13.89 8.53
C PRO A 53 -32.67 -12.60 8.42
N LEU A 54 -33.08 -12.21 7.21
CA LEU A 54 -33.82 -10.97 7.00
C LEU A 54 -35.16 -10.90 7.77
N LYS A 55 -35.82 -12.04 8.00
CA LYS A 55 -37.02 -12.08 8.85
C LYS A 55 -36.68 -11.80 10.32
N PHE A 56 -35.56 -12.32 10.83
CA PHE A 56 -35.11 -12.00 12.18
C PHE A 56 -34.63 -10.55 12.29
N ALA A 57 -33.91 -10.05 11.29
CA ALA A 57 -33.54 -8.64 11.19
C ALA A 57 -34.77 -7.72 11.23
N GLN A 58 -35.84 -8.07 10.51
CA GLN A 58 -37.10 -7.32 10.55
C GLN A 58 -37.71 -7.27 11.95
N GLN A 59 -37.65 -8.37 12.71
CA GLN A 59 -38.14 -8.41 14.09
C GLN A 59 -37.32 -7.48 15.00
N THR A 60 -36.00 -7.46 14.83
CA THR A 60 -35.12 -6.52 15.55
C THR A 60 -35.48 -5.08 15.24
N ILE A 61 -35.63 -4.73 13.96
CA ILE A 61 -35.96 -3.36 13.51
C ILE A 61 -37.29 -2.90 14.11
N ILE A 62 -38.33 -3.74 14.08
CA ILE A 62 -39.65 -3.41 14.66
C ILE A 62 -39.56 -3.27 16.19
N LYS A 63 -38.82 -4.16 16.85
CA LYS A 63 -38.67 -4.15 18.31
C LYS A 63 -38.06 -2.85 18.83
N TYR A 64 -37.15 -2.24 18.06
CA TYR A 64 -36.46 -1.00 18.44
C TYR A 64 -37.04 0.25 17.76
N HIS A 65 -38.11 0.15 16.97
CA HIS A 65 -38.79 1.28 16.32
C HIS A 65 -37.89 2.10 15.38
N ILE A 66 -37.13 1.42 14.52
CA ILE A 66 -36.14 2.01 13.59
C ILE A 66 -36.40 1.63 12.12
N GLU A 67 -37.66 1.35 11.78
CA GLU A 67 -38.11 0.91 10.45
C GLU A 67 -37.80 1.92 9.33
N ASP A 68 -37.81 3.22 9.64
CA ASP A 68 -37.56 4.31 8.71
C ASP A 68 -36.06 4.55 8.46
N LYS A 69 -35.18 3.93 9.26
CA LYS A 69 -33.72 4.14 9.23
C LYS A 69 -32.92 2.94 8.76
N ILE A 70 -33.51 1.75 8.69
CA ILE A 70 -32.82 0.54 8.23
C ILE A 70 -33.56 -0.10 7.06
N ARG A 71 -32.88 -0.20 5.92
CA ARG A 71 -33.36 -0.94 4.75
C ARG A 71 -32.86 -2.38 4.80
N LEU A 72 -33.79 -3.34 4.81
CA LEU A 72 -33.47 -4.74 4.57
C LEU A 72 -33.29 -5.01 3.08
N LEU A 73 -32.24 -5.75 2.71
CA LEU A 73 -31.98 -6.11 1.32
C LEU A 73 -31.43 -7.52 1.18
N LYS A 74 -32.05 -8.32 0.31
CA LYS A 74 -31.51 -9.63 -0.08
C LYS A 74 -30.39 -9.44 -1.10
N SER A 75 -29.17 -9.82 -0.75
CA SER A 75 -27.99 -9.63 -1.59
C SER A 75 -26.97 -10.74 -1.36
N ASP A 76 -26.39 -11.25 -2.44
CA ASP A 76 -25.20 -12.09 -2.40
C ASP A 76 -23.97 -11.18 -2.32
N GLY A 77 -23.44 -11.01 -1.11
CA GLY A 77 -22.46 -9.99 -0.79
C GLY A 77 -22.97 -8.59 -1.15
N LEU A 78 -22.21 -7.86 -1.97
CA LEU A 78 -22.52 -6.49 -2.36
C LEU A 78 -23.25 -6.36 -3.71
N LYS A 79 -23.61 -7.48 -4.38
CA LYS A 79 -24.15 -7.45 -5.75
C LYS A 79 -25.39 -6.58 -5.95
N ASN A 80 -26.31 -6.57 -4.98
CA ASN A 80 -27.56 -5.79 -5.06
C ASN A 80 -27.49 -4.48 -4.26
N ILE A 81 -26.36 -4.18 -3.62
CA ILE A 81 -26.23 -3.00 -2.76
C ILE A 81 -26.01 -1.77 -3.65
N PRO A 82 -26.83 -0.71 -3.51
CA PRO A 82 -26.63 0.53 -4.25
C PRO A 82 -25.32 1.19 -3.80
N SER A 83 -24.54 1.70 -4.75
CA SER A 83 -23.26 2.37 -4.45
C SER A 83 -23.42 3.82 -3.98
N GLU A 84 -24.58 4.41 -4.21
CA GLU A 84 -24.86 5.83 -3.92
C GLU A 84 -24.86 6.08 -2.41
N ASN A 85 -24.05 7.05 -1.96
CA ASN A 85 -23.94 7.50 -0.56
C ASN A 85 -23.52 6.44 0.47
N VAL A 86 -23.02 5.27 0.04
CA VAL A 86 -22.45 4.29 0.97
C VAL A 86 -21.07 4.76 1.42
N SER A 87 -20.95 5.14 2.69
CA SER A 87 -19.69 5.56 3.31
C SER A 87 -18.93 4.38 3.90
N ASP A 88 -19.67 3.39 4.41
CA ASP A 88 -19.11 2.29 5.20
C ASP A 88 -19.71 0.96 4.74
N VAL A 89 -18.86 -0.05 4.61
CA VAL A 89 -19.27 -1.45 4.42
C VAL A 89 -18.69 -2.27 5.55
N VAL A 90 -19.56 -2.90 6.33
CA VAL A 90 -19.20 -3.83 7.39
C VAL A 90 -19.44 -5.26 6.92
N ILE A 91 -18.40 -6.09 6.98
CA ILE A 91 -18.49 -7.54 6.71
C ILE A 91 -17.96 -8.27 7.94
N ALA A 92 -18.87 -8.64 8.85
CA ALA A 92 -18.52 -9.27 10.11
C ALA A 92 -18.94 -10.74 10.15
N GLY A 93 -18.15 -11.60 10.81
CA GLY A 93 -18.54 -13.00 11.01
C GLY A 93 -18.18 -13.96 9.87
N MET A 94 -17.49 -13.51 8.82
CA MET A 94 -17.17 -14.33 7.64
C MET A 94 -15.72 -14.83 7.64
N GLY A 95 -15.41 -15.83 6.80
CA GLY A 95 -14.04 -16.25 6.54
C GLY A 95 -13.28 -15.22 5.69
N GLY A 96 -11.97 -15.08 5.89
CA GLY A 96 -11.16 -14.10 5.15
C GLY A 96 -11.19 -14.28 3.63
N GLU A 97 -11.33 -15.50 3.14
CA GLU A 97 -11.47 -15.81 1.70
C GLU A 97 -12.81 -15.29 1.15
N THR A 98 -13.92 -15.53 1.85
CA THR A 98 -15.24 -15.02 1.48
C THR A 98 -15.29 -13.49 1.49
N ILE A 99 -14.68 -12.86 2.48
CA ILE A 99 -14.58 -11.39 2.56
C ILE A 99 -13.84 -10.85 1.32
N ALA A 100 -12.69 -11.44 0.99
CA ALA A 100 -11.91 -11.06 -0.19
C ALA A 100 -12.70 -11.23 -1.49
N GLU A 101 -13.46 -12.32 -1.64
CA GLU A 101 -14.32 -12.55 -2.81
C GLU A 101 -15.39 -11.46 -2.97
N ILE A 102 -16.10 -11.12 -1.89
CA ILE A 102 -17.13 -10.07 -1.88
C ILE A 102 -16.54 -8.71 -2.30
N ILE A 103 -15.37 -8.36 -1.76
CA ILE A 103 -14.69 -7.09 -2.11
C ILE A 103 -14.22 -7.12 -3.57
N SER A 104 -13.65 -8.24 -4.03
CA SER A 104 -13.13 -8.38 -5.39
C SER A 104 -14.17 -8.12 -6.48
N GLY A 105 -15.42 -8.52 -6.24
CA GLY A 105 -16.53 -8.36 -7.18
C GLY A 105 -17.09 -6.95 -7.27
N THR A 106 -16.58 -5.99 -6.49
CA THR A 106 -17.28 -4.72 -6.24
C THR A 106 -16.39 -3.50 -6.51
N GLN A 107 -16.45 -2.95 -7.71
CA GLN A 107 -15.55 -1.86 -8.14
C GLN A 107 -15.77 -0.54 -7.40
N TRP A 108 -17.01 -0.22 -7.01
CA TRP A 108 -17.34 1.08 -6.40
C TRP A 108 -16.70 1.28 -5.02
N LEU A 109 -16.26 0.21 -4.35
CA LEU A 109 -15.48 0.27 -3.10
C LEU A 109 -14.19 1.07 -3.23
N LYS A 110 -13.66 1.20 -4.45
CA LYS A 110 -12.45 1.98 -4.75
C LYS A 110 -12.67 3.49 -4.69
N SER A 111 -13.91 3.95 -4.48
CA SER A 111 -14.30 5.36 -4.49
C SER A 111 -14.36 5.99 -3.09
N GLY A 112 -13.50 5.55 -2.17
CA GLY A 112 -13.39 6.12 -0.82
C GLY A 112 -14.31 5.49 0.23
N VAL A 113 -14.71 4.22 0.06
CA VAL A 113 -15.53 3.49 1.03
C VAL A 113 -14.66 2.98 2.18
N ASN A 114 -15.10 3.22 3.43
CA ASN A 114 -14.51 2.64 4.62
C ASN A 114 -14.97 1.18 4.78
N LEU A 115 -14.01 0.24 4.80
CA LEU A 115 -14.29 -1.18 5.02
C LEU A 115 -14.02 -1.54 6.47
N VAL A 116 -15.01 -2.12 7.14
CA VAL A 116 -14.86 -2.70 8.48
C VAL A 116 -15.04 -4.21 8.37
N LEU A 117 -13.96 -4.96 8.53
CA LEU A 117 -13.90 -6.38 8.21
C LEU A 117 -13.58 -7.18 9.46
N GLN A 118 -14.35 -8.22 9.75
CA GLN A 118 -14.07 -9.11 10.87
C GLN A 118 -13.97 -10.57 10.40
N PRO A 119 -12.76 -11.00 9.98
CA PRO A 119 -12.52 -12.38 9.58
C PRO A 119 -12.53 -13.33 10.78
N MET A 120 -13.39 -14.36 10.74
CA MET A 120 -13.45 -15.43 11.74
C MET A 120 -12.36 -16.49 11.53
N THR A 121 -11.90 -16.63 10.28
CA THR A 121 -10.81 -17.52 9.88
C THR A 121 -9.96 -16.82 8.82
N ARG A 122 -8.75 -17.32 8.59
CA ARG A 122 -7.86 -16.86 7.49
C ARG A 122 -7.60 -15.34 7.46
N ALA A 123 -7.52 -14.68 8.63
CA ALA A 123 -7.22 -13.24 8.71
C ALA A 123 -5.95 -12.85 7.95
N GLY A 124 -4.90 -13.67 8.03
CA GLY A 124 -3.66 -13.39 7.31
C GLY A 124 -3.76 -13.46 5.79
N TYR A 125 -4.62 -14.34 5.26
CA TYR A 125 -4.93 -14.34 3.83
C TYR A 125 -5.60 -13.02 3.44
N LEU A 126 -6.59 -12.58 4.22
CA LEU A 126 -7.32 -11.34 3.95
C LEU A 126 -6.37 -10.13 3.98
N ARG A 127 -5.47 -10.02 4.97
CA ARG A 127 -4.47 -8.93 5.03
C ARG A 127 -3.61 -8.88 3.78
N LYS A 128 -3.03 -10.03 3.38
CA LYS A 128 -2.22 -10.13 2.16
C LYS A 128 -3.04 -9.76 0.92
N TRP A 129 -4.27 -10.25 0.82
CA TRP A 129 -5.15 -9.95 -0.30
C TRP A 129 -5.46 -8.45 -0.40
N LEU A 130 -5.76 -7.79 0.72
CA LEU A 130 -6.04 -6.34 0.75
C LEU A 130 -4.88 -5.54 0.15
N TYR A 131 -3.66 -5.70 0.66
CA TYR A 131 -2.50 -4.97 0.15
C TYR A 131 -2.15 -5.31 -1.30
N ASN A 132 -2.27 -6.57 -1.72
CA ASN A 132 -2.04 -6.96 -3.10
C ASN A 132 -3.08 -6.38 -4.08
N ASN A 133 -4.26 -6.01 -3.59
CA ASN A 133 -5.35 -5.44 -4.39
C ASN A 133 -5.50 -3.92 -4.22
N GLY A 134 -4.53 -3.25 -3.58
CA GLY A 134 -4.49 -1.80 -3.46
C GLY A 134 -5.32 -1.24 -2.30
N PHE A 135 -5.72 -2.09 -1.36
CA PHE A 135 -6.33 -1.68 -0.10
C PHE A 135 -5.26 -1.55 0.99
N GLU A 136 -5.45 -0.57 1.85
CA GLU A 136 -4.59 -0.26 2.97
C GLU A 136 -5.35 -0.49 4.28
N ILE A 137 -4.66 -1.10 5.26
CA ILE A 137 -5.21 -1.30 6.60
C ILE A 137 -4.87 -0.07 7.44
N ALA A 138 -5.89 0.75 7.71
CA ALA A 138 -5.79 1.95 8.54
C ALA A 138 -5.64 1.59 10.02
N GLU A 139 -6.38 0.57 10.46
CA GLU A 139 -6.39 0.15 11.86
C GLU A 139 -6.71 -1.35 11.95
N GLU A 140 -6.12 -2.03 12.94
CA GLU A 140 -6.48 -3.39 13.27
C GLU A 140 -6.53 -3.56 14.80
N LYS A 141 -7.64 -4.13 15.31
CA LYS A 141 -7.86 -4.32 16.75
C LYS A 141 -8.13 -5.79 17.07
N ALA A 142 -7.44 -6.32 18.06
CA ALA A 142 -7.78 -7.61 18.65
C ALA A 142 -8.91 -7.44 19.67
N VAL A 143 -9.79 -8.44 19.77
CA VAL A 143 -10.92 -8.45 20.70
C VAL A 143 -11.11 -9.83 21.30
N ILE A 144 -11.34 -9.89 22.61
CA ILE A 144 -11.67 -11.12 23.33
C ILE A 144 -13.19 -11.23 23.40
N GLN A 145 -13.70 -12.37 22.94
CA GLN A 145 -15.09 -12.77 23.11
C GLN A 145 -15.11 -14.19 23.66
N ASP A 146 -15.59 -14.32 24.89
CA ASP A 146 -15.54 -15.56 25.67
C ASP A 146 -14.11 -16.12 25.75
N ARG A 147 -13.88 -17.32 25.20
CA ARG A 147 -12.56 -17.97 25.14
C ARG A 147 -11.77 -17.69 23.87
N PHE A 148 -12.36 -16.96 22.91
CA PHE A 148 -11.80 -16.75 21.59
C PHE A 148 -11.25 -15.33 21.44
N ILE A 149 -10.25 -15.20 20.58
CA ILE A 149 -9.64 -13.91 20.26
C ILE A 149 -9.77 -13.68 18.77
N TYR A 150 -10.44 -12.60 18.41
CA TYR A 150 -10.73 -12.20 17.04
C TYR A 150 -9.99 -10.91 16.70
N THR A 151 -10.02 -10.54 15.43
CA THR A 151 -9.51 -9.27 14.93
C THR A 151 -10.56 -8.58 14.09
N ALA A 152 -10.68 -7.27 14.23
CA ALA A 152 -11.40 -6.39 13.31
C ALA A 152 -10.38 -5.51 12.57
N ILE A 153 -10.58 -5.34 11.28
CA ILE A 153 -9.71 -4.63 10.35
C ILE A 153 -10.52 -3.47 9.76
N ARG A 154 -9.99 -2.25 9.87
CA ARG A 154 -10.48 -1.10 9.11
C ARG A 154 -9.57 -0.86 7.91
N ALA A 155 -10.12 -0.89 6.70
CA ALA A 155 -9.37 -0.76 5.47
C ALA A 155 -10.04 0.19 4.46
N PHE A 156 -9.27 0.73 3.52
CA PHE A 156 -9.76 1.57 2.44
C PHE A 156 -8.90 1.40 1.19
N TYR A 157 -9.41 1.76 0.01
CA TYR A 157 -8.63 1.67 -1.23
C TYR A 157 -7.69 2.87 -1.37
N SER A 158 -6.39 2.62 -1.47
CA SER A 158 -5.38 3.65 -1.73
C SER A 158 -4.75 3.53 -3.12
N GLY A 159 -4.98 2.42 -3.83
CA GLY A 159 -4.40 2.13 -5.14
C GLY A 159 -2.98 1.55 -5.09
N TYR A 160 -2.28 1.68 -3.97
CA TYR A 160 -0.91 1.18 -3.81
C TYR A 160 -0.89 -0.32 -3.54
N LYS A 161 -0.33 -1.08 -4.47
CA LYS A 161 -0.19 -2.54 -4.35
C LYS A 161 1.21 -2.91 -3.87
N PHE A 162 1.31 -3.75 -2.83
CA PHE A 162 2.57 -4.31 -2.35
C PHE A 162 2.37 -5.59 -1.55
N ASN A 163 3.41 -6.41 -1.51
CA ASN A 163 3.45 -7.57 -0.62
C ASN A 163 3.84 -7.12 0.79
N ILE A 164 3.21 -7.71 1.79
CA ILE A 164 3.59 -7.56 3.20
C ILE A 164 4.46 -8.73 3.66
N GLY A 165 5.28 -8.47 4.67
CA GLY A 165 6.10 -9.44 5.36
C GLY A 165 5.28 -10.47 6.13
N LYS A 166 5.89 -11.62 6.40
CA LYS A 166 5.21 -12.77 7.01
C LYS A 166 4.70 -12.52 8.43
N VAL A 167 5.39 -11.69 9.21
CA VAL A 167 4.91 -11.32 10.55
C VAL A 167 3.60 -10.55 10.46
N THR A 168 3.52 -9.54 9.58
CA THR A 168 2.31 -8.77 9.32
C THR A 168 1.20 -9.61 8.72
N GLU A 169 1.52 -10.52 7.80
CA GLU A 169 0.56 -11.49 7.27
C GLU A 169 -0.08 -12.28 8.42
N ILE A 170 0.71 -12.84 9.33
CA ILE A 170 0.20 -13.73 10.38
C ILE A 170 -0.44 -12.96 11.55
N ALA A 171 0.25 -11.96 12.08
CA ALA A 171 -0.12 -11.27 13.31
C ALA A 171 -0.82 -9.93 13.07
N GLY A 172 -0.70 -9.31 11.90
CA GLY A 172 -1.28 -7.99 11.64
C GLY A 172 -0.63 -6.85 12.42
N ARG A 173 -1.22 -5.66 12.33
CA ARG A 173 -0.75 -4.45 13.05
C ARG A 173 -1.50 -4.29 14.37
N ILE A 174 -1.30 -5.25 15.27
CA ILE A 174 -2.04 -5.34 16.53
C ILE A 174 -1.32 -4.56 17.64
N ASN A 175 -2.07 -3.73 18.37
CA ASN A 175 -1.56 -3.07 19.56
C ASN A 175 -1.34 -4.09 20.71
N ILE A 176 -0.07 -4.46 20.92
CA ILE A 176 0.37 -5.40 21.95
C ILE A 176 0.28 -4.85 23.37
N GLU A 177 0.06 -3.55 23.57
CA GLU A 177 -0.15 -2.97 24.90
C GLU A 177 -1.52 -3.33 25.50
N THR A 178 -2.46 -3.78 24.65
CA THR A 178 -3.76 -4.27 25.10
C THR A 178 -3.71 -5.76 25.48
N ASP A 179 -4.49 -6.17 26.49
CA ASP A 179 -4.58 -7.59 26.90
C ASP A 179 -5.03 -8.49 25.72
N ALA A 180 -6.01 -8.03 24.93
CA ALA A 180 -6.46 -8.73 23.74
C ALA A 180 -5.35 -8.86 22.68
N GLY A 181 -4.60 -7.79 22.44
CA GLY A 181 -3.52 -7.77 21.46
C GLY A 181 -2.34 -8.65 21.83
N MET A 182 -1.88 -8.56 23.09
CA MET A 182 -0.81 -9.42 23.60
C MET A 182 -1.19 -10.89 23.49
N LYS A 183 -2.39 -11.27 23.95
CA LYS A 183 -2.88 -12.66 23.85
C LYS A 183 -3.07 -13.12 22.40
N TYR A 184 -3.51 -12.24 21.50
CA TYR A 184 -3.60 -12.55 20.08
C TYR A 184 -2.22 -12.91 19.50
N CYS A 185 -1.22 -12.06 19.72
CA CYS A 185 0.14 -12.29 19.23
C CYS A 185 0.77 -13.55 19.85
N GLN A 186 0.56 -13.81 21.15
CA GLN A 186 0.96 -15.06 21.81
C GLN A 186 0.32 -16.30 21.16
N ASN A 187 -0.97 -16.22 20.82
CA ASN A 187 -1.67 -17.30 20.12
C ASN A 187 -1.10 -17.54 18.72
N GLN A 188 -0.72 -16.48 17.99
CA GLN A 188 -0.07 -16.63 16.70
C GLN A 188 1.33 -17.22 16.82
N LEU A 189 2.12 -16.76 17.79
CA LEU A 189 3.46 -17.29 18.07
C LEU A 189 3.42 -18.79 18.38
N SER A 190 2.46 -19.22 19.21
CA SER A 190 2.24 -20.65 19.50
C SER A 190 1.92 -21.46 18.24
N LYS A 191 1.05 -20.95 17.35
CA LYS A 191 0.74 -21.60 16.08
C LYS A 191 1.97 -21.71 15.17
N ILE A 192 2.74 -20.64 15.01
CA ILE A 192 3.95 -20.60 14.20
C ILE A 192 4.97 -21.63 14.70
N ASN A 193 5.21 -21.67 16.01
CA ASN A 193 6.13 -22.65 16.62
C ASN A 193 5.66 -24.10 16.39
N ASN A 194 4.36 -24.36 16.50
CA ASN A 194 3.80 -25.68 16.19
C ASN A 194 3.99 -26.07 14.72
N ILE A 195 3.84 -25.13 13.79
CA ILE A 195 4.10 -25.34 12.36
C ILE A 195 5.58 -25.67 12.13
N ALA A 196 6.50 -24.86 12.68
CA ALA A 196 7.94 -25.10 12.58
C ALA A 196 8.32 -26.50 13.10
N MET A 197 7.82 -26.88 14.29
CA MET A 197 8.05 -28.22 14.84
C MET A 197 7.48 -29.33 13.96
N GLY A 198 6.30 -29.14 13.37
CA GLY A 198 5.69 -30.09 12.45
C GLY A 198 6.52 -30.28 11.18
N LEU A 199 6.99 -29.18 10.57
CA LEU A 199 7.84 -29.18 9.37
C LEU A 199 9.18 -29.85 9.64
N SER A 200 9.81 -29.54 10.77
CA SER A 200 11.05 -30.19 11.21
C SER A 200 10.89 -31.70 11.33
N LYS A 201 9.81 -32.17 12.00
CA LYS A 201 9.50 -33.60 12.12
C LYS A 201 9.22 -34.28 10.77
N ALA A 202 8.72 -33.52 9.80
CA ALA A 202 8.47 -33.99 8.43
C ALA A 202 9.72 -33.92 7.52
N GLY A 203 10.89 -33.54 8.04
CA GLY A 203 12.14 -33.42 7.27
C GLY A 203 12.23 -32.16 6.39
N LYS A 204 11.30 -31.21 6.53
CA LYS A 204 11.29 -29.93 5.80
C LYS A 204 12.08 -28.86 6.55
N THR A 205 13.40 -29.03 6.57
CA THR A 205 14.30 -28.22 7.41
C THR A 205 14.31 -26.74 7.01
N GLU A 206 14.31 -26.43 5.71
CA GLU A 206 14.32 -25.04 5.22
C GLU A 206 13.04 -24.29 5.60
N ASP A 207 11.86 -24.86 5.30
CA ASP A 207 10.58 -24.30 5.71
C ASP A 207 10.52 -24.12 7.25
N SER A 208 10.98 -25.12 8.01
CA SER A 208 11.03 -25.03 9.47
C SER A 208 11.87 -23.84 9.95
N GLN A 209 13.04 -23.60 9.33
CA GLN A 209 13.91 -22.47 9.68
C GLN A 209 13.26 -21.13 9.33
N GLU A 210 12.51 -21.05 8.22
CA GLU A 210 11.74 -19.85 7.88
C GLU A 210 10.71 -19.52 8.97
N TYR A 211 9.91 -20.50 9.39
CA TYR A 211 8.92 -20.29 10.48
C TYR A 211 9.58 -19.96 11.82
N GLN A 212 10.77 -20.48 12.11
CA GLN A 212 11.54 -20.10 13.30
C GLN A 212 11.95 -18.62 13.25
N ARG A 213 12.47 -18.13 12.11
CA ARG A 213 12.82 -16.71 11.95
C ARG A 213 11.59 -15.80 12.11
N ILE A 214 10.44 -16.23 11.58
CA ILE A 214 9.17 -15.50 11.76
C ILE A 214 8.78 -15.45 13.24
N ALA A 215 8.89 -16.57 13.97
CA ALA A 215 8.62 -16.63 15.41
C ALA A 215 9.55 -15.73 16.23
N GLU A 216 10.84 -15.73 15.92
CA GLU A 216 11.84 -14.87 16.54
C GLU A 216 11.50 -13.39 16.32
N ARG A 217 11.15 -13.01 15.08
CA ARG A 217 10.78 -11.64 14.75
C ARG A 217 9.50 -11.19 15.47
N LEU A 218 8.48 -12.04 15.53
CA LEU A 218 7.26 -11.77 16.29
C LEU A 218 7.55 -11.62 17.79
N THR A 219 8.47 -12.42 18.34
CA THR A 219 8.90 -12.32 19.74
C THR A 219 9.59 -10.99 20.01
N ILE A 220 10.53 -10.58 19.16
CA ILE A 220 11.23 -9.29 19.26
C ILE A 220 10.23 -8.12 19.25
N MET A 221 9.22 -8.18 18.36
CA MET A 221 8.16 -7.18 18.30
C MET A 221 7.34 -7.13 19.60
N MET A 222 6.96 -8.29 20.15
CA MET A 222 6.23 -8.39 21.41
C MET A 222 7.03 -7.91 22.63
N GLU A 223 8.36 -8.03 22.58
CA GLU A 223 9.27 -7.54 23.63
C GLU A 223 9.54 -6.02 23.55
N GLY A 224 9.00 -5.33 22.55
CA GLY A 224 9.18 -3.88 22.38
C GLY A 224 10.63 -3.47 22.06
N LYS A 225 11.43 -4.38 21.50
CA LYS A 225 12.81 -4.07 21.11
C LYS A 225 12.81 -3.06 19.95
N MET A 226 13.59 -1.98 20.10
CA MET A 226 13.80 -1.01 19.02
C MET A 226 14.50 -1.68 17.84
N ASN A 227 14.04 -1.36 16.63
CA ASN A 227 14.66 -1.83 15.40
C ASN A 227 15.96 -1.09 15.13
N LEU A 228 16.86 -1.73 14.39
CA LEU A 228 18.07 -1.11 13.86
C LEU A 228 17.88 -0.67 12.42
N VAL A 229 18.66 0.33 11.98
CA VAL A 229 18.76 0.73 10.56
C VAL A 229 19.07 -0.48 9.67
N SER A 230 19.91 -1.42 10.13
CA SER A 230 20.25 -2.65 9.40
C SER A 230 19.03 -3.54 9.07
N GLU A 231 18.00 -3.52 9.91
CA GLU A 231 16.80 -4.34 9.71
C GLU A 231 15.93 -3.76 8.60
N ILE A 232 15.78 -2.43 8.57
CA ILE A 232 15.11 -1.72 7.47
C ILE A 232 15.91 -1.88 6.17
N TYR A 233 17.23 -1.74 6.24
CA TYR A 233 18.12 -1.95 5.09
C TYR A 233 17.96 -3.35 4.49
N THR A 234 17.99 -4.39 5.34
CA THR A 234 17.84 -5.79 4.90
C THR A 234 16.45 -6.05 4.31
N TYR A 235 15.41 -5.44 4.89
CA TYR A 235 14.06 -5.52 4.33
C TYR A 235 14.00 -4.90 2.93
N ILE A 236 14.60 -3.73 2.74
CA ILE A 236 14.68 -3.06 1.42
C ILE A 236 15.46 -3.92 0.41
N ASP A 237 16.63 -4.41 0.81
CA ASP A 237 17.50 -5.25 -0.02
C ASP A 237 16.80 -6.55 -0.47
N SER A 238 15.79 -7.02 0.27
CA SER A 238 15.06 -8.24 -0.08
C SER A 238 14.16 -8.11 -1.31
N PHE A 239 13.61 -6.92 -1.60
CA PHE A 239 12.75 -6.68 -2.76
C PHE A 239 13.39 -5.78 -3.82
N ALA A 240 14.34 -4.94 -3.43
CA ALA A 240 15.10 -4.07 -4.32
C ALA A 240 16.59 -4.18 -3.94
N PRO A 241 17.25 -5.28 -4.35
CA PRO A 241 18.60 -5.58 -3.88
C PRO A 241 19.59 -4.49 -4.27
N PHE A 242 20.35 -3.95 -3.32
CA PHE A 242 21.33 -2.90 -3.59
C PHE A 242 22.44 -3.36 -4.54
N SER A 243 22.61 -4.67 -4.69
CA SER A 243 23.52 -5.28 -5.68
C SER A 243 23.09 -5.12 -7.14
N THR A 244 21.85 -4.70 -7.43
CA THR A 244 21.36 -4.43 -8.80
C THR A 244 21.54 -2.99 -9.22
N GLN A 245 22.21 -2.16 -8.41
CA GLN A 245 22.47 -0.76 -8.75
C GLN A 245 23.35 -0.64 -10.00
N GLU A 246 23.14 0.43 -10.76
CA GLU A 246 23.97 0.74 -11.92
C GLU A 246 25.40 1.10 -11.49
N LYS A 247 26.37 0.92 -12.40
CA LYS A 247 27.79 1.17 -12.07
C LYS A 247 28.09 2.61 -11.66
N TRP A 248 27.26 3.55 -12.10
CA TRP A 248 27.37 4.97 -11.82
C TRP A 248 26.48 5.40 -10.64
N ASP A 249 25.64 4.51 -10.12
CA ASP A 249 24.75 4.78 -9.00
C ASP A 249 25.51 4.74 -7.66
N ASN A 250 24.88 5.29 -6.61
CA ASN A 250 25.33 5.21 -5.23
C ASN A 250 24.14 4.93 -4.29
N SER A 251 23.67 3.69 -4.29
CA SER A 251 22.60 3.22 -3.41
C SER A 251 23.14 2.49 -2.18
N GLY A 252 22.43 2.61 -1.05
CA GLY A 252 22.77 2.00 0.23
C GLY A 252 22.83 3.02 1.38
N LEU A 253 23.58 2.71 2.45
CA LEU A 253 23.79 3.66 3.55
C LEU A 253 24.82 4.71 3.15
N LEU A 254 24.39 5.97 3.01
CA LEU A 254 25.26 7.07 2.55
C LEU A 254 25.81 7.93 3.69
N THR A 255 25.13 7.99 4.83
CA THR A 255 25.62 8.64 6.05
C THR A 255 24.99 8.00 7.29
N GLY A 256 25.67 8.08 8.44
CA GLY A 256 25.22 7.51 9.72
C GLY A 256 25.67 6.07 9.98
N SER A 257 24.82 5.23 10.58
CA SER A 257 25.19 3.91 11.07
C SER A 257 24.09 2.86 10.95
N MET A 258 24.44 1.67 10.46
CA MET A 258 23.56 0.49 10.45
C MET A 258 23.08 0.06 11.85
N ASN A 259 23.85 0.37 12.90
CA ASN A 259 23.54 -0.01 14.28
C ASN A 259 22.72 1.04 15.03
N LYS A 260 22.31 2.12 14.37
CA LYS A 260 21.45 3.13 14.97
C LYS A 260 20.08 2.52 15.25
N LYS A 261 19.58 2.70 16.48
CA LYS A 261 18.21 2.37 16.85
C LYS A 261 17.25 3.37 16.22
N VAL A 262 16.13 2.88 15.69
CA VAL A 262 15.17 3.69 14.94
C VAL A 262 13.77 3.49 15.53
N SER A 263 13.12 4.62 15.80
CA SER A 263 11.70 4.68 16.18
C SER A 263 10.90 5.57 15.25
N LYS A 264 11.55 6.48 14.53
CA LYS A 264 10.95 7.38 13.54
C LYS A 264 11.82 7.49 12.28
N VAL A 265 11.17 7.37 11.13
CA VAL A 265 11.78 7.41 9.80
C VAL A 265 11.10 8.46 8.94
N LEU A 266 11.89 9.33 8.33
CA LEU A 266 11.43 10.24 7.27
C LEU A 266 11.67 9.60 5.89
N VAL A 267 10.65 9.59 5.05
CA VAL A 267 10.71 9.07 3.68
C VAL A 267 10.55 10.24 2.70
N THR A 268 11.44 10.35 1.71
CA THR A 268 11.51 11.50 0.78
C THR A 268 11.97 11.08 -0.61
N LEU A 269 11.72 11.88 -1.65
CA LEU A 269 12.38 11.67 -2.95
C LEU A 269 13.83 12.18 -2.89
N ASP A 270 14.00 13.43 -2.46
CA ASP A 270 15.29 14.13 -2.39
C ASP A 270 15.65 14.52 -0.95
N ILE A 271 16.94 14.52 -0.63
CA ILE A 271 17.45 15.06 0.64
C ILE A 271 18.03 16.46 0.40
N THR A 272 17.18 17.48 0.57
CA THR A 272 17.62 18.89 0.57
C THR A 272 18.04 19.34 1.97
N ASN A 273 18.52 20.59 2.09
CA ASN A 273 18.82 21.16 3.40
C ASN A 273 17.57 21.29 4.27
N GLU A 274 16.44 21.68 3.68
CA GLU A 274 15.15 21.79 4.34
C GLU A 274 14.63 20.43 4.81
N VAL A 275 14.81 19.37 4.01
CA VAL A 275 14.45 18.00 4.40
C VAL A 275 15.34 17.49 5.54
N ALA A 276 16.63 17.83 5.53
CA ALA A 276 17.53 17.48 6.62
C ALA A 276 17.17 18.21 7.92
N ASP A 277 16.75 19.48 7.82
CA ASP A 277 16.27 20.27 8.96
C ASP A 277 14.93 19.71 9.48
N GLU A 278 13.98 19.40 8.60
CA GLU A 278 12.70 18.73 8.93
C GLU A 278 12.93 17.41 9.69
N ALA A 279 13.82 16.56 9.19
CA ALA A 279 14.14 15.28 9.84
C ALA A 279 14.67 15.48 11.26
N ALA A 280 15.50 16.49 11.48
CA ALA A 280 16.01 16.83 12.79
C ALA A 280 14.91 17.39 13.71
N GLU A 281 14.03 18.24 13.19
CA GLU A 281 12.92 18.85 13.94
C GLU A 281 11.91 17.81 14.44
N ILE A 282 11.56 16.83 13.59
CA ILE A 282 10.63 15.76 13.98
C ILE A 282 11.29 14.66 14.83
N GLY A 283 12.61 14.69 14.96
CA GLY A 283 13.41 13.70 15.70
C GLY A 283 13.54 12.36 14.99
N ALA A 284 13.57 12.34 13.66
CA ALA A 284 13.81 11.11 12.90
C ALA A 284 15.25 10.62 13.08
N GLU A 285 15.43 9.30 13.24
CA GLU A 285 16.78 8.70 13.34
C GLU A 285 17.31 8.18 12.00
N LEU A 286 16.44 8.10 10.99
CA LEU A 286 16.74 7.62 9.66
C LEU A 286 15.93 8.40 8.60
N ILE A 287 16.59 8.78 7.52
CA ILE A 287 15.96 9.19 6.25
C ILE A 287 16.11 8.06 5.23
N ILE A 288 15.04 7.76 4.49
CA ILE A 288 15.08 6.91 3.31
C ILE A 288 14.72 7.78 2.09
N ALA A 289 15.64 7.87 1.13
CA ALA A 289 15.47 8.64 -0.08
C ALA A 289 15.63 7.79 -1.34
N HIS A 290 15.01 8.21 -2.44
CA HIS A 290 15.30 7.61 -3.74
C HIS A 290 16.58 8.19 -4.34
N HIS A 291 16.76 9.51 -4.32
CA HIS A 291 17.96 10.14 -4.85
C HIS A 291 19.11 10.19 -3.84
N PRO A 292 20.35 9.88 -4.27
CA PRO A 292 21.50 9.84 -3.39
C PRO A 292 21.94 11.25 -2.97
N VAL A 293 21.93 11.49 -1.65
CA VAL A 293 22.49 12.74 -1.06
C VAL A 293 23.99 12.89 -1.31
N ILE A 294 24.69 11.80 -1.61
CA ILE A 294 26.08 11.81 -2.08
C ILE A 294 26.10 11.08 -3.43
N PHE A 295 25.98 11.82 -4.54
CA PHE A 295 25.99 11.20 -5.87
C PHE A 295 27.40 11.04 -6.47
N LYS A 296 28.30 11.98 -6.16
CA LYS A 296 29.70 11.95 -6.62
C LYS A 296 30.64 11.81 -5.42
N PRO A 297 31.81 11.19 -5.59
CA PRO A 297 32.84 11.16 -4.55
C PRO A 297 33.15 12.58 -4.04
N LEU A 298 33.10 12.76 -2.72
CA LEU A 298 33.37 14.04 -2.07
C LEU A 298 34.88 14.22 -1.85
N TYR A 299 35.43 15.33 -2.32
CA TYR A 299 36.80 15.76 -1.96
C TYR A 299 36.83 16.58 -0.67
N SER A 300 35.71 17.19 -0.30
CA SER A 300 35.51 17.97 0.92
C SER A 300 34.04 17.89 1.35
N LEU A 301 33.76 18.00 2.65
CA LEU A 301 32.39 18.00 3.19
C LEU A 301 32.17 19.30 3.98
N SER A 302 31.30 20.17 3.46
CA SER A 302 30.93 21.44 4.09
C SER A 302 29.76 21.24 5.05
N GLU A 303 29.66 22.08 6.08
CA GLU A 303 28.54 22.06 7.04
C GLU A 303 27.18 22.39 6.38
N ASN A 304 27.20 23.01 5.20
CA ASN A 304 26.01 23.34 4.42
C ASN A 304 25.52 22.18 3.52
N GLU A 305 26.27 21.08 3.46
CA GLU A 305 25.84 19.90 2.71
C GLU A 305 24.79 19.12 3.51
N PRO A 306 23.67 18.70 2.92
CA PRO A 306 22.63 17.95 3.64
C PRO A 306 23.17 16.69 4.30
N SER A 307 24.09 15.96 3.66
CA SER A 307 24.74 14.77 4.24
C SER A 307 25.55 15.07 5.51
N CYS A 308 26.17 16.26 5.59
CA CYS A 308 26.88 16.72 6.78
C CYS A 308 25.89 17.07 7.90
N LYS A 309 24.81 17.79 7.58
CA LYS A 309 23.75 18.12 8.54
C LYS A 309 23.16 16.87 9.17
N LEU A 310 22.80 15.86 8.37
CA LEU A 310 22.29 14.58 8.86
C LEU A 310 23.26 13.91 9.83
N LEU A 311 24.54 13.85 9.46
CA LEU A 311 25.57 13.24 10.32
C LEU A 311 25.72 13.97 11.65
N LYS A 312 25.74 15.32 11.64
CA LYS A 312 25.82 16.15 12.85
C LYS A 312 24.58 15.98 13.74
N SER A 313 23.40 15.79 13.14
CA SER A 313 22.15 15.50 13.85
C SER A 313 22.03 14.03 14.27
N GLY A 314 23.01 13.17 13.96
CA GLY A 314 23.00 11.75 14.32
C GLY A 314 21.91 10.95 13.57
N ILE A 315 21.51 11.41 12.40
CA ILE A 315 20.50 10.82 11.51
C ILE A 315 21.22 10.02 10.42
N SER A 316 20.77 8.78 10.21
CA SER A 316 21.30 7.94 9.12
C SER A 316 20.54 8.20 7.82
N ALA A 317 21.15 7.93 6.66
CA ALA A 317 20.47 8.04 5.36
C ALA A 317 20.68 6.79 4.51
N ILE A 318 19.57 6.16 4.10
CA ILE A 318 19.56 5.10 3.09
C ILE A 318 19.07 5.70 1.76
N CYS A 319 19.81 5.45 0.70
CA CYS A 319 19.42 5.73 -0.68
C CYS A 319 18.99 4.43 -1.38
N ILE A 320 17.84 4.45 -2.05
CA ILE A 320 17.35 3.37 -2.90
C ILE A 320 16.98 3.92 -4.29
N HIS A 321 18.00 4.12 -5.12
CA HIS A 321 17.88 4.73 -6.44
C HIS A 321 17.55 3.67 -7.50
N THR A 322 18.51 3.36 -8.39
CA THR A 322 18.27 2.42 -9.50
C THR A 322 17.86 1.01 -9.05
N PRO A 323 18.26 0.48 -7.87
CA PRO A 323 17.68 -0.77 -7.38
C PRO A 323 16.16 -0.76 -7.29
N TYR A 324 15.54 0.37 -6.94
CA TYR A 324 14.09 0.47 -6.87
C TYR A 324 13.44 0.61 -8.25
N ASP A 325 14.13 1.28 -9.19
CA ASP A 325 13.65 1.43 -10.57
C ASP A 325 13.55 0.08 -11.29
N VAL A 326 14.54 -0.79 -11.06
CA VAL A 326 14.66 -2.09 -11.75
C VAL A 326 14.01 -3.25 -10.99
N ALA A 327 13.56 -3.01 -9.76
CA ALA A 327 12.91 -4.03 -8.93
C ALA A 327 11.57 -4.48 -9.52
N GLU A 328 11.24 -5.75 -9.32
CA GLU A 328 9.89 -6.24 -9.60
C GLU A 328 8.89 -5.61 -8.62
N GLY A 329 7.82 -5.00 -9.14
CA GLY A 329 6.93 -4.16 -8.33
C GLY A 329 7.55 -2.83 -7.93
N GLY A 330 8.66 -2.43 -8.56
CA GLY A 330 9.37 -1.17 -8.39
C GLY A 330 8.72 0.00 -9.12
N MET A 331 9.45 1.12 -9.25
CA MET A 331 8.93 2.44 -9.63
C MET A 331 7.99 2.44 -10.85
N SER A 332 8.42 1.80 -11.94
CA SER A 332 7.63 1.75 -13.18
C SER A 332 6.37 0.88 -13.06
N ASP A 333 6.43 -0.22 -12.31
CA ASP A 333 5.27 -1.07 -12.03
C ASP A 333 4.26 -0.34 -11.13
N ILE A 334 4.72 0.52 -10.22
CA ILE A 334 3.86 1.33 -9.34
C ILE A 334 3.07 2.34 -10.17
N LEU A 335 3.77 3.09 -11.03
CA LEU A 335 3.16 4.04 -11.96
C LEU A 335 2.07 3.36 -12.80
N MET A 336 2.40 2.24 -13.44
CA MET A 336 1.49 1.44 -14.26
C MET A 336 0.24 0.99 -13.49
N ASN A 337 0.42 0.45 -12.28
CA ASN A 337 -0.69 -0.03 -11.46
C ASN A 337 -1.64 1.09 -11.03
N LEU A 338 -1.10 2.24 -10.61
CA LEU A 338 -1.89 3.39 -10.17
C LEU A 338 -2.77 3.96 -11.29
N VAL A 339 -2.31 3.89 -12.53
CA VAL A 339 -3.08 4.33 -13.70
C VAL A 339 -3.93 3.23 -14.32
N GLY A 340 -4.05 2.07 -13.65
CA GLY A 340 -5.00 1.01 -13.97
C GLY A 340 -4.61 0.13 -15.16
N PHE A 341 -3.31 -0.06 -15.38
CA PHE A 341 -2.78 -1.03 -16.32
C PHE A 341 -2.25 -2.25 -15.56
N GLU A 342 -2.33 -3.41 -16.19
CA GLU A 342 -1.81 -4.67 -15.65
C GLU A 342 -0.53 -5.07 -16.40
N LYS A 343 0.42 -5.64 -15.66
CA LYS A 343 1.74 -5.99 -16.19
C LYS A 343 1.62 -6.97 -17.34
N SER A 344 2.34 -6.70 -18.42
CA SER A 344 2.55 -7.59 -19.55
C SER A 344 4.04 -7.96 -19.65
N GLU A 345 4.37 -8.92 -20.51
CA GLU A 345 5.78 -9.24 -20.77
C GLU A 345 6.46 -8.07 -21.49
N GLY A 346 7.60 -7.64 -20.96
CA GLY A 346 8.45 -6.64 -21.58
C GLY A 346 9.13 -5.72 -20.56
N ILE A 347 10.43 -5.53 -20.77
CA ILE A 347 11.27 -4.52 -20.11
C ILE A 347 11.82 -3.65 -21.22
N LEU A 348 11.93 -2.33 -21.00
CA LEU A 348 12.40 -1.41 -22.06
C LEU A 348 13.92 -1.47 -22.22
N GLU A 349 14.64 -1.48 -21.10
CA GLU A 349 16.10 -1.57 -21.08
C GLU A 349 16.56 -2.62 -20.07
N ILE A 350 17.06 -3.76 -20.57
CA ILE A 350 17.53 -4.86 -19.72
C ILE A 350 18.91 -4.54 -19.13
N THR A 351 19.05 -4.72 -17.82
CA THR A 351 20.29 -4.58 -17.06
C THR A 351 20.61 -5.89 -16.31
N GLY A 352 21.84 -6.00 -15.78
CA GLY A 352 22.29 -7.18 -15.03
C GLY A 352 23.05 -8.24 -15.85
N GLN A 353 23.39 -9.35 -15.20
CA GLN A 353 24.19 -10.45 -15.79
C GLN A 353 23.29 -11.50 -16.48
N ARG A 354 23.86 -12.27 -17.42
CA ARG A 354 23.21 -13.24 -18.35
C ARG A 354 22.08 -14.14 -17.81
N ASN A 355 21.94 -14.34 -16.49
CA ASN A 355 20.99 -15.28 -15.87
C ASN A 355 19.94 -14.64 -14.93
N LYS A 356 19.96 -13.32 -14.71
CA LYS A 356 18.91 -12.57 -14.00
C LYS A 356 18.69 -11.26 -14.73
N SER A 357 17.58 -11.16 -15.46
CA SER A 357 17.21 -9.96 -16.23
C SER A 357 16.38 -9.04 -15.33
N TYR A 358 16.99 -7.95 -14.87
CA TYR A 358 16.29 -6.78 -14.32
C TYR A 358 16.33 -5.69 -15.40
N GLY A 359 15.64 -4.57 -15.20
CA GLY A 359 15.83 -3.44 -16.09
C GLY A 359 14.83 -2.31 -15.92
N PHE A 360 15.08 -1.25 -16.66
CA PHE A 360 14.28 -0.03 -16.61
C PHE A 360 13.06 -0.15 -17.50
N GLY A 361 11.95 0.36 -16.96
CA GLY A 361 10.67 0.45 -17.63
C GLY A 361 9.94 -0.89 -17.78
N THR A 362 8.61 -0.80 -17.81
CA THR A 362 7.69 -1.95 -17.88
C THR A 362 6.65 -1.73 -18.97
N ILE A 363 5.98 -2.82 -19.37
CA ILE A 363 4.86 -2.79 -20.31
C ILE A 363 3.59 -3.19 -19.59
N GLY A 364 2.51 -2.43 -19.82
CA GLY A 364 1.20 -2.71 -19.27
C GLY A 364 0.09 -2.75 -20.32
N VAL A 365 -0.98 -3.46 -20.01
CA VAL A 365 -2.22 -3.50 -20.80
C VAL A 365 -3.39 -3.09 -19.93
N ALA A 366 -4.24 -2.21 -20.42
CA ALA A 366 -5.46 -1.81 -19.75
C ALA A 366 -6.63 -2.73 -20.13
N SER A 367 -7.59 -2.88 -19.21
CA SER A 367 -8.84 -3.62 -19.44
C SER A 367 -9.79 -2.90 -20.41
N GLN A 368 -9.59 -1.59 -20.60
CA GLN A 368 -10.33 -0.73 -21.53
C GLN A 368 -9.36 0.08 -22.39
N GLU A 369 -9.84 0.60 -23.51
CA GLU A 369 -9.09 1.57 -24.32
C GLU A 369 -9.26 2.98 -23.78
N TYR A 370 -8.20 3.78 -23.84
CA TYR A 370 -8.24 5.20 -23.49
C TYR A 370 -8.08 6.07 -24.73
N GLN A 371 -8.83 7.17 -24.79
CA GLN A 371 -8.44 8.29 -25.65
C GLN A 371 -7.26 9.03 -25.02
N VAL A 372 -6.42 9.66 -25.84
CA VAL A 372 -5.18 10.32 -25.39
C VAL A 372 -5.46 11.38 -24.32
N ASP A 373 -6.47 12.22 -24.52
CA ASP A 373 -6.85 13.27 -23.57
C ASP A 373 -7.41 12.72 -22.25
N GLU A 374 -8.09 11.58 -22.29
CA GLU A 374 -8.62 10.91 -21.10
C GLU A 374 -7.47 10.36 -20.25
N LEU A 375 -6.48 9.73 -20.89
CA LEU A 375 -5.30 9.24 -20.20
C LEU A 375 -4.46 10.40 -19.64
N ALA A 376 -4.30 11.50 -20.38
CA ALA A 376 -3.61 12.70 -19.88
C ALA A 376 -4.25 13.24 -18.59
N LYS A 377 -5.59 13.37 -18.57
CA LYS A 377 -6.35 13.80 -17.38
C LYS A 377 -6.20 12.82 -16.23
N LYS A 378 -6.27 11.51 -16.52
CA LYS A 378 -6.08 10.46 -15.52
C LYS A 378 -4.69 10.53 -14.89
N LEU A 379 -3.63 10.62 -15.71
CA LEU A 379 -2.24 10.76 -15.27
C LEU A 379 -2.07 11.99 -14.37
N LYS A 380 -2.57 13.15 -14.81
CA LYS A 380 -2.53 14.38 -14.03
C LYS A 380 -3.14 14.20 -12.63
N ASN A 381 -4.33 13.59 -12.56
CA ASN A 381 -5.04 13.40 -11.30
C ASN A 381 -4.38 12.37 -10.39
N VAL A 382 -3.94 11.24 -10.94
CA VAL A 382 -3.34 10.13 -10.17
C VAL A 382 -1.97 10.52 -9.60
N LEU A 383 -1.16 11.23 -10.38
CA LEU A 383 0.20 11.63 -9.99
C LEU A 383 0.25 12.97 -9.25
N GLY A 384 -0.88 13.70 -9.22
CA GLY A 384 -0.94 15.05 -8.67
C GLY A 384 -0.09 16.06 -9.45
N CYS A 385 0.13 15.83 -10.76
CA CYS A 385 0.93 16.72 -11.60
C CYS A 385 0.25 18.07 -11.77
N THR A 386 1.05 19.14 -11.80
CA THR A 386 0.54 20.48 -12.15
C THR A 386 0.11 20.52 -13.63
N VAL A 387 0.94 19.96 -14.51
CA VAL A 387 0.70 19.81 -15.95
C VAL A 387 1.14 18.43 -16.43
N VAL A 388 0.55 17.94 -17.51
CA VAL A 388 1.04 16.80 -18.29
C VAL A 388 1.26 17.30 -19.70
N ARG A 389 2.49 17.20 -20.22
CA ARG A 389 2.78 17.51 -21.62
C ARG A 389 2.64 16.22 -22.41
N TYR A 390 1.95 16.24 -23.54
CA TYR A 390 1.77 15.02 -24.32
C TYR A 390 1.71 15.30 -25.82
N THR A 391 2.07 14.28 -26.60
CA THR A 391 1.82 14.23 -28.05
C THR A 391 0.87 13.07 -28.34
N ASP A 392 -0.02 13.28 -29.29
CA ASP A 392 -0.96 12.26 -29.76
C ASP A 392 -0.31 11.43 -30.88
N GLY A 393 -0.31 10.10 -30.71
CA GLY A 393 0.15 9.11 -31.67
C GLY A 393 -0.90 8.73 -32.74
N GLY A 394 -2.13 9.22 -32.63
CA GLY A 394 -3.21 9.06 -33.61
C GLY A 394 -4.03 7.78 -33.48
N LYS A 395 -3.92 7.05 -32.35
CA LYS A 395 -4.69 5.82 -32.08
C LYS A 395 -5.12 5.72 -30.60
N PRO A 396 -6.21 5.00 -30.30
CA PRO A 396 -6.57 4.64 -28.92
C PRO A 396 -5.45 3.87 -28.21
N ILE A 397 -5.38 4.01 -26.89
CA ILE A 397 -4.31 3.45 -26.06
C ILE A 397 -4.86 2.24 -25.31
N LYS A 398 -4.29 1.06 -25.57
CA LYS A 398 -4.58 -0.16 -24.82
C LYS A 398 -3.32 -0.76 -24.18
N LYS A 399 -2.21 -0.72 -24.91
CA LYS A 399 -0.89 -1.14 -24.45
C LYS A 399 -0.02 0.09 -24.24
N ALA A 400 0.60 0.21 -23.07
CA ALA A 400 1.46 1.34 -22.76
C ALA A 400 2.79 0.88 -22.14
N ALA A 401 3.84 1.64 -22.41
CA ALA A 401 5.12 1.53 -21.74
C ALA A 401 5.22 2.57 -20.62
N PHE A 402 5.94 2.25 -19.56
CA PHE A 402 6.10 3.12 -18.40
C PHE A 402 7.56 3.12 -17.97
N CYS A 403 8.15 4.30 -17.77
CA CYS A 403 9.45 4.46 -17.13
C CYS A 403 9.45 5.76 -16.32
N THR A 404 9.64 5.64 -15.01
CA THR A 404 9.78 6.79 -14.11
C THR A 404 11.08 7.55 -14.36
N GLY A 405 11.15 8.80 -13.89
CA GLY A 405 12.37 9.60 -13.99
C GLY A 405 12.74 9.97 -15.42
N SER A 406 14.06 10.01 -15.69
CA SER A 406 14.65 10.46 -16.97
C SER A 406 14.60 9.39 -18.07
N GLY A 407 13.41 8.92 -18.43
CA GLY A 407 13.21 7.83 -19.40
C GLY A 407 13.00 8.28 -20.86
N GLY A 408 13.10 9.57 -21.19
CA GLY A 408 12.77 10.10 -22.54
C GLY A 408 13.51 9.42 -23.70
N ASN A 409 14.70 8.88 -23.46
CA ASN A 409 15.51 8.14 -24.45
C ASN A 409 14.95 6.76 -24.83
N LEU A 410 13.98 6.21 -24.09
CA LEU A 410 13.45 4.86 -24.30
C LEU A 410 12.22 4.78 -25.22
N ILE A 411 11.88 5.85 -25.95
CA ILE A 411 10.73 5.87 -26.88
C ILE A 411 10.83 4.77 -27.95
N GLU A 412 12.01 4.55 -28.55
CA GLU A 412 12.19 3.48 -29.54
C GLU A 412 12.02 2.09 -28.91
N ALA A 413 12.46 1.89 -27.67
CA ALA A 413 12.25 0.64 -26.95
C ALA A 413 10.74 0.40 -26.72
N ALA A 414 9.99 1.43 -26.31
CA ALA A 414 8.54 1.36 -26.16
C ALA A 414 7.83 1.02 -27.48
N LEU A 415 8.25 1.65 -28.58
CA LEU A 415 7.75 1.36 -29.94
C LEU A 415 8.03 -0.10 -30.35
N ASN A 416 9.24 -0.60 -30.10
CA ASN A 416 9.64 -1.97 -30.44
C ASN A 416 8.87 -3.02 -29.61
N GLN A 417 8.43 -2.66 -28.41
CA GLN A 417 7.51 -3.47 -27.60
C GLN A 417 6.04 -3.34 -28.05
N GLY A 418 5.76 -2.55 -29.09
CA GLY A 418 4.42 -2.36 -29.65
C GLY A 418 3.49 -1.53 -28.78
N ALA A 419 4.03 -0.64 -27.95
CA ALA A 419 3.20 0.22 -27.10
C ALA A 419 2.43 1.27 -27.95
N ASP A 420 1.19 1.53 -27.57
CA ASP A 420 0.38 2.63 -28.12
C ASP A 420 0.73 3.97 -27.47
N ALA A 421 1.20 3.90 -26.22
CA ALA A 421 1.64 5.05 -25.46
C ALA A 421 2.92 4.78 -24.67
N TYR A 422 3.65 5.85 -24.33
CA TYR A 422 4.77 5.82 -23.41
C TYR A 422 4.64 6.93 -22.36
N ILE A 423 4.68 6.56 -21.08
CA ILE A 423 4.55 7.47 -19.95
C ILE A 423 5.92 7.56 -19.27
N THR A 424 6.47 8.78 -19.21
CA THR A 424 7.78 9.06 -18.63
C THR A 424 7.92 10.54 -18.22
N SER A 425 9.15 11.01 -18.04
CA SER A 425 9.51 12.42 -17.86
C SER A 425 10.74 12.80 -18.68
N GLU A 426 11.02 14.10 -18.76
CA GLU A 426 12.22 14.69 -19.39
C GLU A 426 12.36 14.43 -20.91
N VAL A 427 11.24 14.49 -21.64
CA VAL A 427 11.22 14.27 -23.08
C VAL A 427 11.76 15.50 -23.84
N LYS A 428 12.76 15.27 -24.69
CA LYS A 428 13.45 16.30 -25.51
C LYS A 428 12.73 16.59 -26.82
N HIS A 429 13.05 17.73 -27.45
CA HIS A 429 12.37 18.19 -28.67
C HIS A 429 12.38 17.17 -29.82
N ASP A 430 13.54 16.59 -30.10
CA ASP A 430 13.73 15.55 -31.11
C ASP A 430 12.96 14.27 -30.79
N GLN A 431 12.84 13.92 -29.51
CA GLN A 431 12.07 12.79 -29.02
C GLN A 431 10.56 12.98 -29.22
N TRP A 432 10.04 14.21 -29.04
CA TRP A 432 8.66 14.54 -29.39
C TRP A 432 8.36 14.38 -30.88
N LEU A 433 9.29 14.84 -31.74
CA LEU A 433 9.15 14.70 -33.19
C LEU A 433 9.15 13.22 -33.60
N LEU A 434 10.05 12.42 -33.01
CA LEU A 434 10.12 10.98 -33.22
C LEU A 434 8.81 10.29 -32.87
N ALA A 435 8.27 10.57 -31.67
CA ALA A 435 7.02 9.99 -31.20
C ALA A 435 5.86 10.26 -32.16
N LYS A 436 5.71 11.52 -32.59
CA LYS A 436 4.70 11.93 -33.56
C LYS A 436 4.90 11.28 -34.92
N GLN A 437 6.13 11.20 -35.41
CA GLN A 437 6.45 10.57 -36.69
C GLN A 437 6.15 9.06 -36.70
N ARG A 438 6.36 8.39 -35.57
CA ARG A 438 6.21 6.93 -35.42
C ARG A 438 4.84 6.50 -34.90
N GLY A 439 3.96 7.44 -34.58
CA GLY A 439 2.57 7.16 -34.18
C GLY A 439 2.44 6.54 -32.78
N ILE A 440 3.26 7.00 -31.83
CA ILE A 440 3.14 6.65 -30.40
C ILE A 440 2.77 7.89 -29.59
N SER A 441 1.78 7.75 -28.72
CA SER A 441 1.43 8.82 -27.78
C SER A 441 2.47 8.87 -26.67
N VAL A 442 3.04 10.04 -26.38
CA VAL A 442 4.02 10.19 -25.29
C VAL A 442 3.48 11.16 -24.26
N PHE A 443 3.63 10.83 -22.98
CA PHE A 443 3.22 11.65 -21.85
C PHE A 443 4.44 11.94 -20.97
N ASP A 444 4.77 13.21 -20.84
CA ASP A 444 5.75 13.72 -19.89
C ASP A 444 5.01 14.24 -18.65
N CYS A 445 5.16 13.51 -17.55
CA CYS A 445 4.43 13.71 -16.30
C CYS A 445 5.26 14.41 -15.22
N GLY A 446 6.46 14.87 -15.53
CA GLY A 446 7.36 15.53 -14.58
C GLY A 446 8.09 14.54 -13.65
N HIS A 447 9.41 14.72 -13.55
CA HIS A 447 10.33 13.81 -12.85
C HIS A 447 9.86 13.51 -11.42
N PHE A 448 9.68 14.58 -10.61
CA PHE A 448 9.21 14.48 -9.23
C PHE A 448 7.94 13.66 -9.08
N HIS A 449 6.94 13.91 -9.92
CA HIS A 449 5.62 13.27 -9.81
C HIS A 449 5.66 11.79 -10.19
N THR A 450 6.45 11.43 -11.20
CA THR A 450 6.58 10.02 -11.61
C THR A 450 7.28 9.16 -10.57
N GLU A 451 8.11 9.76 -9.69
CA GLU A 451 8.91 9.01 -8.73
C GLU A 451 8.38 9.09 -7.29
N ASN A 452 7.80 10.22 -6.88
CA ASN A 452 7.33 10.40 -5.51
C ASN A 452 6.23 9.38 -5.12
N ILE A 453 5.45 8.89 -6.09
CA ILE A 453 4.51 7.78 -5.87
C ILE A 453 5.20 6.51 -5.35
N GLY A 454 6.43 6.25 -5.78
CA GLY A 454 7.23 5.12 -5.31
C GLY A 454 7.64 5.27 -3.86
N MET A 455 7.96 6.49 -3.44
CA MET A 455 8.28 6.82 -2.05
C MET A 455 7.06 6.74 -1.14
N ILE A 456 5.88 7.18 -1.61
CA ILE A 456 4.61 7.00 -0.90
C ILE A 456 4.34 5.51 -0.68
N ARG A 457 4.49 4.68 -1.72
CA ARG A 457 4.35 3.23 -1.57
C ARG A 457 5.35 2.66 -0.58
N LEU A 458 6.62 3.06 -0.67
CA LEU A 458 7.67 2.55 0.21
C LEU A 458 7.36 2.88 1.68
N CYS A 459 6.93 4.11 1.95
CA CYS A 459 6.49 4.53 3.28
C CYS A 459 5.34 3.65 3.81
N LYS A 460 4.31 3.40 2.98
CA LYS A 460 3.16 2.55 3.33
C LYS A 460 3.58 1.10 3.59
N MET A 461 4.46 0.56 2.74
CA MET A 461 4.96 -0.81 2.85
C MET A 461 5.79 -1.01 4.11
N LEU A 462 6.70 -0.09 4.41
CA LEU A 462 7.49 -0.13 5.64
C LEU A 462 6.62 0.06 6.89
N ALA A 463 5.66 0.99 6.87
CA ALA A 463 4.71 1.18 7.98
C ALA A 463 3.80 -0.04 8.22
N ALA A 464 3.53 -0.82 7.17
CA ALA A 464 2.80 -2.07 7.30
C ALA A 464 3.62 -3.13 8.05
N ASP A 465 4.92 -3.24 7.76
CA ASP A 465 5.79 -4.32 8.26
C ASP A 465 6.61 -3.99 9.51
N PHE A 466 6.74 -2.71 9.86
CA PHE A 466 7.42 -2.22 11.05
C PHE A 466 6.47 -1.39 11.90
N SER A 467 5.47 -2.06 12.50
CA SER A 467 4.38 -1.41 13.24
C SER A 467 4.81 -0.62 14.49
N ASN A 468 6.01 -0.87 15.00
CA ASN A 468 6.60 -0.15 16.13
C ASN A 468 7.54 1.01 15.72
N ILE A 469 7.59 1.34 14.43
CA ILE A 469 8.31 2.49 13.88
C ILE A 469 7.28 3.43 13.25
N GLU A 470 7.42 4.72 13.54
CA GLU A 470 6.68 5.76 12.86
C GLU A 470 7.36 6.09 11.52
N PHE A 471 6.64 5.91 10.41
CA PHE A 471 7.10 6.35 9.09
C PHE A 471 6.27 7.54 8.65
N VAL A 472 6.96 8.61 8.26
CA VAL A 472 6.32 9.83 7.75
C VAL A 472 6.94 10.22 6.42
N MET A 473 6.13 10.77 5.53
CA MET A 473 6.61 11.40 4.30
C MET A 473 7.09 12.81 4.60
N SER A 474 8.14 13.27 3.92
CA SER A 474 8.56 14.68 3.98
C SER A 474 7.44 15.61 3.50
N GLU A 475 7.13 16.63 4.29
CA GLU A 475 6.18 17.66 3.94
C GLU A 475 6.84 18.77 3.11
N VAL A 476 8.15 18.99 3.28
CA VAL A 476 8.91 20.03 2.57
C VAL A 476 9.48 19.58 1.22
N ASN A 477 9.59 18.27 0.96
CA ASN A 477 9.98 17.77 -0.36
C ASN A 477 8.85 17.99 -1.38
N LYS A 478 9.14 18.80 -2.41
CA LYS A 478 8.21 19.26 -3.46
C LYS A 478 8.92 19.33 -4.81
N ASP A 479 8.15 19.36 -5.90
CA ASP A 479 8.67 19.65 -7.24
C ASP A 479 9.42 21.00 -7.23
N PRO A 480 10.72 21.04 -7.57
CA PRO A 480 11.47 22.30 -7.62
C PRO A 480 11.06 23.20 -8.80
N VAL A 481 10.30 22.68 -9.77
CA VAL A 481 9.87 23.41 -10.97
C VAL A 481 8.56 24.17 -10.72
N LYS A 482 8.48 25.39 -11.25
CA LYS A 482 7.25 26.21 -11.25
C LYS A 482 6.67 26.28 -12.66
N TYR A 483 5.34 26.21 -12.74
CA TYR A 483 4.59 26.25 -13.99
C TYR A 483 3.77 27.54 -14.09
N VAL A 484 3.58 28.03 -15.31
CA VAL A 484 2.58 29.06 -15.64
C VAL A 484 1.42 28.33 -16.30
N LEU A 485 0.20 28.46 -15.76
CA LEU A 485 -0.99 27.70 -16.16
C LEU A 485 -1.93 28.48 -17.06
#